data_AF-A0A2V7KFJ7-F1
#
_entry.id   AF-A0A2V7KFJ7-F1
#
_cell.length_a   1.000
_cell.length_b   1.000
_cell.length_c   1.000
_cell.angle_alpha   90.00
_cell.angle_beta   90.00
_cell.angle_gamma   90.00
#
_symmetry.space_group_name_H-M   'P 1'
#
loop_
_entity.id
_entity.type
_entity.pdbx_description
1 polymer ?
#
loop_
_entity_poly.entity_id
_entity_poly.type
_entity_poly.pdbx_seq_one_letter_code
_entity_poly.pdbx_strand_id
1 'polypeptide(L)'
;SATTCDAQFSFGMNLTLQTARFQAEEVTKKLNAWTDQQVPNRALLLAQVKIYGAYAYLLMGESFCQVAFDGAPAQPPSAALALAETRFSEGLTLAQQVNDADLVDLARVGTARVKMDLKKWSEADQFANQVTLGYSKDVGRGVESVRRWNKLWYLAEQEGAYTVAPAYRTMNDPRVPVVDAGRGAFNATIRLWITTKYTSLSSPMRLASSIEANLIRAEALAQQNQVPAAMALVNARRAQVGLAAASATTQQEAIDTIIAERRKELSFEGGHRLNDLLRYNLTWKTGTNPFTNRTYGSTTCWPLPTREKNGV
;
A
#
# COMPACT_ATOMS: atom_id res chain seq x y z
N SER A 1 2.95 34.67 -3.94
CA SER A 1 3.37 33.55 -4.81
C SER A 1 3.14 32.25 -4.05
N ALA A 2 2.33 31.34 -4.58
CA ALA A 2 2.19 30.02 -4.00
C ALA A 2 3.48 29.26 -4.30
N THR A 3 4.40 29.19 -3.32
CA THR A 3 5.49 28.23 -3.35
C THR A 3 4.83 26.86 -3.45
N THR A 4 4.84 26.27 -4.64
CA THR A 4 4.31 24.93 -4.85
C THR A 4 5.06 23.99 -3.90
N CYS A 5 4.36 23.02 -3.30
CA CYS A 5 4.98 21.98 -2.47
C CYS A 5 6.16 21.26 -3.16
N ASP A 6 6.26 21.40 -4.49
CA ASP A 6 7.27 20.82 -5.39
C ASP A 6 8.68 21.41 -5.25
N ALA A 7 8.84 22.71 -4.97
CA ALA A 7 10.13 23.38 -5.17
C ALA A 7 11.13 23.19 -4.01
N GLN A 8 10.67 22.74 -2.84
CA GLN A 8 11.51 22.72 -1.62
C GLN A 8 11.59 21.36 -0.92
N PHE A 9 10.71 20.41 -1.24
CA PHE A 9 10.65 19.13 -0.54
C PHE A 9 11.13 17.99 -1.45
N SER A 10 12.31 17.44 -1.13
CA SER A 10 12.61 16.06 -1.51
C SER A 10 11.58 15.19 -0.82
N PHE A 11 10.56 14.72 -1.55
CA PHE A 11 9.61 13.77 -1.01
C PHE A 11 10.38 12.48 -0.72
N GLY A 12 10.73 12.23 0.55
CA GLY A 12 11.54 11.09 0.95
C GLY A 12 10.98 9.74 0.48
N MET A 13 9.67 9.67 0.23
CA MET A 13 9.01 8.52 -0.39
C MET A 13 9.48 8.28 -1.84
N ASN A 14 9.61 9.32 -2.67
CA ASN A 14 10.05 9.19 -4.06
C ASN A 14 11.48 8.64 -4.12
N LEU A 15 12.43 9.26 -3.40
CA LEU A 15 13.82 8.82 -3.36
C LEU A 15 13.94 7.37 -2.84
N THR A 16 13.19 7.02 -1.80
CA THR A 16 13.23 5.66 -1.22
C THR A 16 12.72 4.62 -2.21
N LEU A 17 11.58 4.88 -2.86
CA LEU A 17 11.01 3.97 -3.84
C LEU A 17 11.89 3.88 -5.10
N GLN A 18 12.44 5.00 -5.58
CA GLN A 18 13.35 5.02 -6.74
C GLN A 18 14.64 4.25 -6.43
N THR A 19 15.19 4.38 -5.23
CA THR A 19 16.36 3.62 -4.79
C THR A 19 16.06 2.12 -4.78
N ALA A 20 14.93 1.71 -4.18
CA ALA A 20 14.54 0.31 -4.13
C ALA A 20 14.31 -0.29 -5.53
N ARG A 21 13.60 0.45 -6.40
CA ARG A 21 13.39 0.11 -7.80
C ARG A 21 14.71 -0.06 -8.54
N PHE A 22 15.57 0.95 -8.50
CA PHE A 22 16.84 0.95 -9.22
C PHE A 22 17.77 -0.17 -8.75
N GLN A 23 17.85 -0.39 -7.43
CA GLN A 23 18.60 -1.52 -6.87
C GLN A 23 18.07 -2.85 -7.37
N ALA A 24 16.75 -3.02 -7.48
CA ALA A 24 16.15 -4.25 -7.98
C ALA A 24 16.49 -4.51 -9.45
N GLU A 25 16.45 -3.48 -10.30
CA GLU A 25 16.84 -3.58 -11.71
C GLU A 25 18.34 -3.89 -11.87
N GLU A 26 19.21 -3.20 -11.14
CA GLU A 26 20.65 -3.42 -11.19
C GLU A 26 21.06 -4.80 -10.67
N VAL A 27 20.45 -5.26 -9.57
CA VAL A 27 20.69 -6.61 -9.06
C VAL A 27 20.18 -7.67 -10.04
N THR A 28 19.01 -7.46 -10.66
CA THR A 28 18.51 -8.35 -11.72
C THR A 28 19.49 -8.45 -12.89
N LYS A 29 20.00 -7.31 -13.37
CA LYS A 29 21.00 -7.25 -14.45
C LYS A 29 22.28 -8.02 -14.09
N LYS A 30 22.80 -7.82 -12.87
CA LYS A 30 24.01 -8.51 -12.39
C LYS A 30 23.79 -10.01 -12.26
N LEU A 31 22.67 -10.44 -11.67
CA LEU A 31 22.33 -11.85 -11.54
C LEU A 31 22.23 -12.53 -12.92
N ASN A 32 21.61 -11.88 -13.91
CA ASN A 32 21.51 -12.42 -15.27
C ASN A 32 22.85 -12.53 -16.01
N ALA A 33 23.89 -11.80 -15.58
CA ALA A 33 25.22 -11.85 -16.19
C ALA A 33 26.08 -13.03 -15.70
N TRP A 34 25.64 -13.75 -14.66
CA TRP A 34 26.36 -14.89 -14.08
C TRP A 34 25.62 -16.19 -14.29
N THR A 35 26.31 -17.33 -14.32
CA THR A 35 25.69 -18.66 -14.41
C THR A 35 25.21 -19.18 -13.04
N ASP A 36 24.42 -20.25 -13.03
CA ASP A 36 24.01 -20.92 -11.78
C ASP A 36 25.18 -21.55 -11.01
N GLN A 37 26.30 -21.87 -11.68
CA GLN A 37 27.52 -22.31 -10.98
C GLN A 37 28.21 -21.15 -10.25
N GLN A 38 28.14 -19.94 -10.82
CA GLN A 38 28.76 -18.75 -10.24
C GLN A 38 27.91 -18.15 -9.11
N VAL A 39 26.59 -18.29 -9.20
CA VAL A 39 25.65 -17.81 -8.19
C VAL A 39 24.70 -18.95 -7.78
N PRO A 40 24.98 -19.63 -6.68
CA PRO A 40 24.06 -20.60 -6.11
C PRO A 40 22.69 -19.95 -5.84
N ASN A 41 21.60 -20.69 -6.11
CA ASN A 41 20.23 -20.22 -5.94
C ASN A 41 19.88 -18.94 -6.73
N ARG A 42 20.56 -18.68 -7.85
CA ARG A 42 20.31 -17.50 -8.70
C ARG A 42 18.84 -17.30 -9.05
N ALA A 43 18.10 -18.37 -9.37
CA ALA A 43 16.67 -18.29 -9.68
C ALA A 43 15.83 -17.78 -8.49
N LEU A 44 16.14 -18.22 -7.27
CA LEU A 44 15.49 -17.72 -6.05
C LEU A 44 15.82 -16.24 -5.81
N LEU A 45 17.08 -15.85 -5.98
CA LEU A 45 17.50 -14.45 -5.84
C LEU A 45 16.83 -13.55 -6.88
N LEU A 46 16.69 -14.02 -8.12
CA LEU A 46 15.96 -13.34 -9.19
C LEU A 46 14.46 -13.23 -8.86
N ALA A 47 13.83 -14.30 -8.38
CA ALA A 47 12.43 -14.26 -7.95
C ALA A 47 12.23 -13.20 -6.86
N GLN A 48 13.06 -13.25 -5.81
CA GLN A 48 13.01 -12.34 -4.68
C GLN A 48 13.16 -10.87 -5.14
N VAL A 49 14.24 -10.55 -5.86
CA VAL A 49 14.51 -9.17 -6.25
C VAL A 49 13.44 -8.60 -7.19
N LYS A 50 12.90 -9.41 -8.10
CA LYS A 50 11.83 -8.99 -9.01
C LYS A 50 10.54 -8.71 -8.25
N ILE A 51 10.14 -9.58 -7.32
CA ILE A 51 8.91 -9.42 -6.54
C ILE A 51 9.00 -8.19 -5.63
N TYR A 52 10.08 -8.02 -4.88
CA TYR A 52 10.24 -6.83 -4.03
C TYR A 52 10.39 -5.54 -4.86
N GLY A 53 11.08 -5.60 -6.00
CA GLY A 53 11.17 -4.48 -6.95
C GLY A 53 9.82 -4.09 -7.53
N ALA A 54 8.97 -5.07 -7.85
CA ALA A 54 7.61 -4.85 -8.35
C ALA A 54 6.73 -4.11 -7.34
N TYR A 55 6.87 -4.38 -6.04
CA TYR A 55 6.19 -3.61 -5.00
C TYR A 55 6.62 -2.13 -4.99
N ALA A 56 7.87 -1.80 -5.33
CA ALA A 56 8.30 -0.41 -5.43
C ALA A 56 7.57 0.31 -6.58
N TYR A 57 7.45 -0.33 -7.75
CA TYR A 57 6.67 0.19 -8.88
C TYR A 57 5.18 0.32 -8.55
N LEU A 58 4.59 -0.70 -7.91
CA LEU A 58 3.19 -0.69 -7.49
C LEU A 58 2.90 0.50 -6.58
N LEU A 59 3.68 0.69 -5.51
CA LEU A 59 3.50 1.79 -4.58
C LEU A 59 3.67 3.16 -5.24
N MET A 60 4.54 3.28 -6.26
CA MET A 60 4.64 4.51 -7.05
C MET A 60 3.37 4.77 -7.86
N GLY A 61 2.85 3.73 -8.54
CA GLY A 61 1.61 3.82 -9.32
C GLY A 61 0.36 4.12 -8.48
N GLU A 62 0.33 3.66 -7.23
CA GLU A 62 -0.78 3.88 -6.29
C GLU A 62 -0.73 5.25 -5.59
N SER A 63 0.40 5.97 -5.66
CA SER A 63 0.64 7.15 -4.79
C SER A 63 0.93 8.45 -5.55
N PHE A 64 1.67 8.39 -6.66
CA PHE A 64 2.16 9.58 -7.34
C PHE A 64 1.22 10.05 -8.46
N CYS A 65 1.21 11.35 -8.73
CA CYS A 65 0.46 11.92 -9.86
C CYS A 65 1.07 11.56 -11.21
N GLN A 66 2.40 11.46 -11.24
CA GLN A 66 3.21 11.14 -12.41
C GLN A 66 4.44 10.38 -11.94
N VAL A 67 5.02 9.57 -12.82
CA VAL A 67 6.25 8.81 -12.59
C VAL A 67 7.24 9.07 -13.72
N ALA A 68 8.52 8.86 -13.46
CA ALA A 68 9.56 8.91 -14.48
C ALA A 68 10.62 7.87 -14.12
N PHE A 69 11.15 7.21 -15.14
CA PHE A 69 12.10 6.12 -14.98
C PHE A 69 13.25 6.30 -15.95
N ASP A 70 14.48 6.22 -15.43
CA ASP A 70 15.70 6.05 -16.21
C ASP A 70 15.89 7.16 -17.28
N GLY A 71 15.57 8.40 -16.89
CA GLY A 71 15.68 9.58 -17.76
C GLY A 71 14.51 9.78 -18.72
N ALA A 72 13.50 8.89 -18.72
CA ALA A 72 12.31 9.07 -19.52
C ALA A 72 11.49 10.30 -19.06
N PRO A 73 10.75 10.96 -19.96
CA PRO A 73 9.80 12.02 -19.60
C PRO A 73 8.77 11.56 -18.57
N ALA A 74 8.13 12.52 -17.90
CA ALA A 74 7.04 12.22 -16.96
C ALA A 74 5.89 11.46 -17.65
N GLN A 75 5.47 10.36 -17.02
CA GLN A 75 4.47 9.40 -17.47
C GLN A 75 3.30 9.33 -16.49
N PRO A 76 2.12 8.87 -16.93
CA PRO A 76 1.01 8.60 -16.03
C PRO A 76 1.35 7.46 -15.04
N PRO A 77 0.69 7.40 -13.86
CA PRO A 77 0.96 6.36 -12.86
C PRO A 77 0.75 4.93 -13.38
N SER A 78 -0.11 4.75 -14.39
CA SER A 78 -0.31 3.47 -15.07
C SER A 78 0.96 2.91 -15.72
N ALA A 79 1.95 3.74 -16.06
CA ALA A 79 3.25 3.27 -16.55
C ALA A 79 4.02 2.51 -15.46
N ALA A 80 3.97 2.97 -14.20
CA ALA A 80 4.56 2.22 -13.08
C ALA A 80 3.80 0.91 -12.82
N LEU A 81 2.48 0.92 -12.90
CA LEU A 81 1.67 -0.29 -12.75
C LEU A 81 1.96 -1.33 -13.85
N ALA A 82 2.18 -0.90 -15.09
CA ALA A 82 2.57 -1.79 -16.18
C ALA A 82 3.95 -2.45 -15.92
N LEU A 83 4.93 -1.68 -15.43
CA LEU A 83 6.23 -2.23 -15.03
C LEU A 83 6.10 -3.18 -13.83
N ALA A 84 5.28 -2.85 -12.84
CA ALA A 84 4.97 -3.73 -11.72
C ALA A 84 4.38 -5.07 -12.22
N GLU A 85 3.42 -5.02 -13.16
CA GLU A 85 2.80 -6.20 -13.78
C GLU A 85 3.85 -7.12 -14.42
N THR A 86 4.75 -6.55 -15.23
CA THR A 86 5.84 -7.30 -15.87
C THR A 86 6.75 -7.95 -14.83
N ARG A 87 7.19 -7.19 -13.82
CA ARG A 87 8.13 -7.70 -12.79
C ARG A 87 7.50 -8.74 -11.87
N PHE A 88 6.23 -8.59 -11.49
CA PHE A 88 5.51 -9.62 -10.74
C PHE A 88 5.34 -10.90 -11.56
N SER A 89 5.01 -10.80 -12.86
CA SER A 89 4.87 -11.97 -13.73
C SER A 89 6.17 -12.77 -13.85
N GLU A 90 7.28 -12.09 -14.12
CA GLU A 90 8.62 -12.70 -14.18
C GLU A 90 9.01 -13.31 -12.83
N GLY A 91 8.80 -12.57 -11.73
CA GLY A 91 9.12 -13.02 -10.38
C GLY A 91 8.30 -14.22 -9.93
N LEU A 92 7.00 -14.23 -10.23
CA LEU A 92 6.09 -15.34 -9.93
C LEU A 92 6.50 -16.61 -10.67
N THR A 93 6.86 -16.50 -11.94
CA THR A 93 7.33 -17.63 -12.74
C THR A 93 8.57 -18.27 -12.11
N LEU A 94 9.54 -17.46 -11.69
CA LEU A 94 10.75 -17.93 -11.03
C LEU A 94 10.45 -18.51 -9.64
N ALA A 95 9.57 -17.88 -8.85
CA ALA A 95 9.15 -18.38 -7.54
C ALA A 95 8.50 -19.77 -7.64
N GLN A 96 7.66 -19.98 -8.66
CA GLN A 96 7.07 -21.28 -8.96
C GLN A 96 8.13 -22.29 -9.37
N GLN A 97 9.08 -21.91 -10.23
CA GLN A 97 10.18 -22.79 -10.67
C GLN A 97 11.01 -23.32 -9.49
N VAL A 98 11.26 -22.49 -8.48
CA VAL A 98 12.03 -22.88 -7.28
C VAL A 98 11.17 -23.40 -6.13
N ASN A 99 9.85 -23.54 -6.34
CA ASN A 99 8.87 -23.99 -5.34
C ASN A 99 8.87 -23.15 -4.05
N ASP A 100 9.05 -21.83 -4.15
CA ASP A 100 8.99 -20.92 -3.00
C ASP A 100 7.55 -20.40 -2.82
N ALA A 101 6.80 -21.05 -1.92
CA ALA A 101 5.39 -20.74 -1.67
C ALA A 101 5.17 -19.31 -1.14
N ASP A 102 6.09 -18.78 -0.33
CA ASP A 102 5.99 -17.42 0.22
C ASP A 102 6.11 -16.38 -0.89
N LEU A 103 7.10 -16.52 -1.77
CA LEU A 103 7.26 -15.64 -2.93
C LEU A 103 6.10 -15.77 -3.92
N VAL A 104 5.54 -16.96 -4.11
CA VAL A 104 4.35 -17.16 -4.94
C VAL A 104 3.16 -16.36 -4.41
N ASP A 105 2.83 -16.47 -3.13
CA ASP A 105 1.70 -15.73 -2.55
C ASP A 105 1.98 -14.23 -2.47
N LEU A 106 3.23 -13.83 -2.19
CA LEU A 106 3.63 -12.42 -2.24
C LEU A 106 3.40 -11.82 -3.63
N ALA A 107 3.83 -12.52 -4.68
CA ALA A 107 3.63 -12.06 -6.05
C ALA A 107 2.15 -12.06 -6.45
N ARG A 108 1.34 -13.01 -5.98
CA ARG A 108 -0.10 -13.07 -6.25
C ARG A 108 -0.85 -11.89 -5.64
N VAL A 109 -0.57 -11.54 -4.38
CA VAL A 109 -1.18 -10.35 -3.76
C VAL A 109 -0.79 -9.07 -4.51
N GLY A 110 0.51 -8.90 -4.81
CA GLY A 110 1.00 -7.76 -5.58
C GLY A 110 0.37 -7.66 -6.97
N THR A 111 0.28 -8.79 -7.69
CA THR A 111 -0.37 -8.85 -9.01
C THR A 111 -1.84 -8.51 -8.90
N ALA A 112 -2.57 -9.05 -7.92
CA ALA A 112 -3.99 -8.76 -7.73
C ALA A 112 -4.24 -7.26 -7.51
N ARG A 113 -3.38 -6.57 -6.75
CA ARG A 113 -3.43 -5.11 -6.59
C ARG A 113 -3.20 -4.39 -7.91
N VAL A 114 -2.16 -4.73 -8.66
CA VAL A 114 -1.88 -4.14 -9.98
C VAL A 114 -3.08 -4.30 -10.93
N LYS A 115 -3.67 -5.51 -10.99
CA LYS A 115 -4.84 -5.78 -11.83
C LYS A 115 -6.06 -4.97 -11.38
N MET A 116 -6.30 -4.86 -10.08
CA MET A 116 -7.36 -4.03 -9.49
C MET A 116 -7.18 -2.55 -9.87
N ASP A 117 -5.97 -2.02 -9.77
CA ASP A 117 -5.66 -0.62 -10.10
C ASP A 117 -5.80 -0.34 -11.61
N LEU A 118 -5.44 -1.31 -12.44
CA LEU A 118 -5.64 -1.27 -13.90
C LEU A 118 -7.07 -1.63 -14.33
N LYS A 119 -8.00 -1.86 -13.39
CA LYS A 119 -9.41 -2.22 -13.63
C LYS A 119 -9.58 -3.54 -14.40
N LYS A 120 -8.58 -4.43 -14.35
CA LYS A 120 -8.60 -5.79 -14.90
C LYS A 120 -9.27 -6.74 -13.89
N TRP A 121 -10.56 -6.56 -13.65
CA TRP A 121 -11.27 -7.18 -12.50
C TRP A 121 -11.25 -8.70 -12.49
N SER A 122 -11.49 -9.35 -13.63
CA SER A 122 -11.46 -10.82 -13.72
C SER A 122 -10.08 -11.38 -13.35
N GLU A 123 -9.01 -10.75 -13.84
CA GLU A 123 -7.64 -11.14 -13.50
C GLU A 123 -7.29 -10.84 -12.04
N ALA A 124 -7.80 -9.72 -11.49
CA ALA A 124 -7.62 -9.39 -10.07
C ALA A 124 -8.24 -10.46 -9.15
N ASP A 125 -9.47 -10.92 -9.43
CA ASP A 125 -10.12 -12.04 -8.73
C ASP A 125 -9.30 -13.33 -8.89
N GLN A 126 -8.87 -13.66 -10.10
CA GLN A 126 -8.08 -14.86 -10.37
C GLN A 126 -6.81 -14.95 -9.51
N PHE A 127 -5.99 -13.88 -9.48
CA PHE A 127 -4.77 -13.89 -8.69
C PHE A 127 -5.05 -13.83 -7.19
N ALA A 128 -6.02 -13.03 -6.75
CA ALA A 128 -6.40 -12.93 -5.35
C ALA A 128 -6.92 -14.27 -4.78
N ASN A 129 -7.73 -15.00 -5.55
CA ASN A 129 -8.32 -16.28 -5.16
C ASN A 129 -7.28 -17.40 -5.00
N GLN A 130 -6.09 -17.24 -5.61
CA GLN A 130 -5.01 -18.22 -5.48
C GLN A 130 -4.10 -17.99 -4.26
N VAL A 131 -4.29 -16.90 -3.51
CA VAL A 131 -3.49 -16.63 -2.31
C VAL A 131 -3.88 -17.60 -1.20
N THR A 132 -2.91 -18.29 -0.60
CA THR A 132 -3.17 -19.25 0.47
C THR A 132 -3.89 -18.60 1.66
N LEU A 133 -4.91 -19.28 2.20
CA LEU A 133 -5.67 -18.81 3.35
C LEU A 133 -4.75 -18.63 4.57
N GLY A 134 -4.83 -17.46 5.21
CA GLY A 134 -4.00 -17.13 6.37
C GLY A 134 -2.62 -16.58 6.01
N TYR A 135 -2.28 -16.50 4.72
CA TYR A 135 -1.02 -15.90 4.28
C TYR A 135 -0.89 -14.45 4.76
N SER A 136 0.30 -14.10 5.27
CA SER A 136 0.68 -12.74 5.64
C SER A 136 2.17 -12.55 5.42
N LYS A 137 2.54 -11.45 4.77
CA LYS A 137 3.92 -10.99 4.64
C LYS A 137 4.11 -9.69 5.39
N ASP A 138 5.02 -9.71 6.35
CA ASP A 138 5.41 -8.53 7.09
C ASP A 138 6.78 -8.01 6.65
N VAL A 139 6.88 -6.69 6.57
CA VAL A 139 8.16 -5.98 6.54
C VAL A 139 8.66 -5.89 7.99
N GLY A 140 9.72 -6.66 8.29
CA GLY A 140 10.37 -6.59 9.60
C GLY A 140 10.94 -5.20 9.87
N ARG A 141 10.73 -4.70 11.09
CA ARG A 141 11.26 -3.43 11.62
C ARG A 141 12.24 -3.70 12.76
N GLY A 142 13.03 -2.71 13.14
CA GLY A 142 14.07 -2.88 14.16
C GLY A 142 14.67 -1.57 14.62
N VAL A 143 15.52 -1.64 15.66
CA VAL A 143 16.13 -0.48 16.34
C VAL A 143 17.62 -0.29 16.00
N GLU A 144 18.21 -1.20 15.25
CA GLU A 144 19.61 -1.20 14.81
C GLU A 144 19.98 0.00 13.94
N SER A 145 18.99 0.65 13.33
CA SER A 145 19.16 1.88 12.55
C SER A 145 17.85 2.66 12.49
N VAL A 146 17.94 3.99 12.46
CA VAL A 146 16.78 4.87 12.22
C VAL A 146 16.02 4.56 10.93
N ARG A 147 16.69 3.92 9.94
CA ARG A 147 16.05 3.45 8.71
C ARG A 147 15.12 2.26 8.94
N ARG A 148 15.36 1.48 10.00
CA ARG A 148 14.65 0.25 10.34
C ARG A 148 13.47 0.50 11.30
N TRP A 149 13.36 1.67 11.90
CA TRP A 149 12.27 2.05 12.82
C TRP A 149 10.89 2.08 12.17
N ASN A 150 9.89 1.44 12.78
CA ASN A 150 8.48 1.69 12.46
C ASN A 150 8.17 3.19 12.56
N LYS A 151 8.20 3.88 11.42
CA LYS A 151 8.04 5.33 11.35
C LYS A 151 6.63 5.77 11.68
N LEU A 152 5.64 4.90 11.46
CA LEU A 152 4.26 5.21 11.81
C LEU A 152 4.14 5.30 13.33
N TRP A 153 4.64 4.31 14.07
CA TRP A 153 4.67 4.34 15.53
C TRP A 153 5.56 5.47 16.06
N TYR A 154 6.78 5.63 15.53
CA TYR A 154 7.71 6.67 15.95
C TYR A 154 7.11 8.08 15.85
N LEU A 155 6.56 8.42 14.68
CA LEU A 155 6.00 9.76 14.43
C LEU A 155 4.72 10.01 15.25
N ALA A 156 3.95 8.98 15.58
CA ALA A 156 2.80 9.13 16.47
C ALA A 156 3.22 9.22 17.94
N GLU A 157 3.85 8.17 18.45
CA GLU A 157 4.04 7.97 19.88
C GLU A 157 5.23 8.74 20.44
N GLN A 158 6.37 8.78 19.75
CA GLN A 158 7.54 9.50 20.27
C GLN A 158 7.52 10.99 19.91
N GLU A 159 7.12 11.33 18.67
CA GLU A 159 7.16 12.72 18.20
C GLU A 159 5.83 13.46 18.36
N GLY A 160 4.69 12.76 18.42
CA GLY A 160 3.38 13.41 18.38
C GLY A 160 3.14 14.23 17.10
N ALA A 161 3.76 13.85 15.98
CA ALA A 161 3.74 14.58 14.71
C ALA A 161 2.42 14.44 13.94
N TYR A 162 1.59 13.46 14.31
CA TYR A 162 0.21 13.33 13.83
C TYR A 162 -0.69 12.71 14.92
N THR A 163 -2.00 12.87 14.75
CA THR A 163 -3.02 12.29 15.64
C THR A 163 -4.10 11.61 14.81
N VAL A 164 -4.66 10.50 15.30
CA VAL A 164 -5.79 9.82 14.65
C VAL A 164 -6.98 10.77 14.54
N ALA A 165 -7.61 10.83 13.36
CA ALA A 165 -8.73 11.73 13.11
C ALA A 165 -9.97 11.38 13.96
N PRO A 166 -10.80 12.37 14.39
CA PRO A 166 -11.95 12.15 15.25
C PRO A 166 -12.89 11.02 14.82
N ALA A 167 -13.17 10.90 13.53
CA ALA A 167 -14.05 9.87 12.97
C ALA A 167 -13.60 8.41 13.23
N TYR A 168 -12.32 8.18 13.54
CA TYR A 168 -11.81 6.86 13.89
C TYR A 168 -11.79 6.60 15.40
N ARG A 169 -11.85 7.64 16.23
CA ARG A 169 -11.75 7.52 17.71
C ARG A 169 -12.99 6.89 18.34
N THR A 170 -14.14 7.05 17.69
CA THR A 170 -15.45 6.57 18.15
C THR A 170 -16.06 5.52 17.22
N MET A 171 -15.25 4.96 16.31
CA MET A 171 -15.75 4.04 15.27
C MET A 171 -16.19 2.69 15.87
N ASN A 172 -15.66 2.30 17.03
CA ASN A 172 -15.94 1.03 17.72
C ASN A 172 -15.87 -0.21 16.79
N ASP A 173 -14.97 -0.19 15.80
CA ASP A 173 -14.68 -1.34 14.95
C ASP A 173 -13.37 -1.98 15.45
N PRO A 174 -13.36 -3.29 15.79
CA PRO A 174 -12.18 -3.95 16.38
C PRO A 174 -10.95 -3.94 15.47
N ARG A 175 -11.12 -3.70 14.17
CA ARG A 175 -10.03 -3.62 13.19
C ARG A 175 -9.36 -2.25 13.16
N VAL A 176 -9.93 -1.25 13.83
CA VAL A 176 -9.37 0.10 13.97
C VAL A 176 -9.03 0.36 15.45
N PRO A 177 -8.03 -0.34 16.01
CA PRO A 177 -7.71 -0.19 17.41
C PRO A 177 -6.93 1.11 17.62
N VAL A 178 -7.54 2.04 18.36
CA VAL A 178 -7.01 3.38 18.65
C VAL A 178 -7.24 3.72 20.11
N VAL A 179 -6.30 4.47 20.69
CA VAL A 179 -6.33 4.84 22.10
C VAL A 179 -5.92 6.30 22.26
N ASP A 180 -6.49 6.94 23.28
CA ASP A 180 -6.02 8.22 23.77
C ASP A 180 -4.67 8.02 24.50
N ALA A 181 -3.63 8.69 24.03
CA ALA A 181 -2.28 8.55 24.57
C ALA A 181 -2.09 9.22 25.94
N GLY A 182 -3.12 9.85 26.52
CA GLY A 182 -3.04 10.47 27.84
C GLY A 182 -2.42 11.86 27.83
N ARG A 183 -1.86 12.30 26.69
CA ARG A 183 -1.09 13.55 26.54
C ARG A 183 -1.45 14.32 25.27
N GLY A 184 -0.94 15.55 25.18
CA GLY A 184 -0.95 16.32 23.95
C GLY A 184 0.03 15.74 22.92
N ALA A 185 -0.22 16.02 21.64
CA ALA A 185 0.70 15.76 20.55
C ALA A 185 1.89 16.76 20.60
N PHE A 186 2.70 16.88 19.54
CA PHE A 186 3.80 17.86 19.48
C PHE A 186 3.32 19.27 19.86
N ASN A 187 2.12 19.66 19.42
CA ASN A 187 1.39 20.77 20.00
C ASN A 187 0.50 20.26 21.13
N ALA A 188 0.82 20.66 22.37
CA ALA A 188 0.16 20.16 23.57
C ALA A 188 -1.36 20.45 23.63
N THR A 189 -1.85 21.43 22.87
CA THR A 189 -3.29 21.74 22.77
C THR A 189 -4.08 20.72 21.95
N ILE A 190 -3.39 19.94 21.11
CA ILE A 190 -4.00 18.90 20.29
C ILE A 190 -3.89 17.56 21.02
N ARG A 191 -5.04 16.97 21.36
CA ARG A 191 -5.07 15.65 22.01
C ARG A 191 -4.49 14.56 21.10
N LEU A 192 -3.50 13.82 21.60
CA LEU A 192 -2.86 12.73 20.87
C LEU A 192 -3.69 11.44 20.98
N TRP A 193 -4.11 10.94 19.83
CA TRP A 193 -4.68 9.60 19.68
C TRP A 193 -3.79 8.81 18.74
N ILE A 194 -3.46 7.59 19.14
CA ILE A 194 -2.57 6.69 18.41
C ILE A 194 -3.28 5.38 18.08
N THR A 195 -2.79 4.65 17.07
CA THR A 195 -3.22 3.27 16.84
C THR A 195 -2.39 2.31 17.69
N THR A 196 -3.00 1.23 18.16
CA THR A 196 -2.30 0.14 18.85
C THR A 196 -1.95 -1.03 17.92
N LYS A 197 -2.19 -0.91 16.60
CA LYS A 197 -1.69 -1.88 15.60
C LYS A 197 -0.17 -2.01 15.62
N TYR A 198 0.54 -0.96 16.06
CA TYR A 198 1.97 -0.94 16.26
C TYR A 198 2.26 -0.45 17.67
N THR A 199 3.16 -1.12 18.38
CA THR A 199 3.43 -0.88 19.81
C THR A 199 4.88 -0.52 20.11
N SER A 200 5.75 -0.51 19.09
CA SER A 200 7.19 -0.24 19.23
C SER A 200 7.85 0.17 17.91
N LEU A 201 9.09 0.67 18.00
CA LEU A 201 9.97 0.89 16.83
C LEU A 201 10.23 -0.38 16.01
N SER A 202 10.11 -1.56 16.62
CA SER A 202 10.34 -2.85 15.94
C SER A 202 9.04 -3.54 15.50
N SER A 203 7.87 -2.93 15.72
CA SER A 203 6.60 -3.53 15.30
C SER A 203 6.58 -3.76 13.79
N PRO A 204 6.39 -5.02 13.34
CA PRO A 204 6.37 -5.34 11.91
C PRO A 204 5.22 -4.62 11.20
N MET A 205 5.36 -4.39 9.91
CA MET A 205 4.33 -3.76 9.08
C MET A 205 3.92 -4.70 7.96
N ARG A 206 2.63 -5.04 7.89
CA ARG A 206 2.08 -5.91 6.85
C ARG A 206 2.23 -5.29 5.46
N LEU A 207 2.83 -6.05 4.55
CA LEU A 207 3.01 -5.70 3.14
C LEU A 207 1.93 -6.33 2.25
N ALA A 208 1.55 -7.57 2.56
CA ALA A 208 0.64 -8.38 1.77
C ALA A 208 -0.09 -9.39 2.67
N SER A 209 -1.34 -9.74 2.37
CA SER A 209 -2.04 -10.80 3.09
C SER A 209 -3.22 -11.40 2.32
N SER A 210 -3.68 -12.57 2.76
CA SER A 210 -4.92 -13.17 2.27
C SER A 210 -6.16 -12.33 2.61
N ILE A 211 -6.11 -11.52 3.68
CA ILE A 211 -7.19 -10.59 4.03
C ILE A 211 -7.31 -9.49 2.97
N GLU A 212 -6.18 -8.90 2.57
CA GLU A 212 -6.14 -7.92 1.49
C GLU A 212 -6.59 -8.55 0.16
N ALA A 213 -6.09 -9.75 -0.16
CA ALA A 213 -6.49 -10.49 -1.36
C ALA A 213 -8.01 -10.71 -1.41
N ASN A 214 -8.65 -11.13 -0.31
CA ASN A 214 -10.10 -11.31 -0.26
C ASN A 214 -10.89 -10.02 -0.44
N LEU A 215 -10.36 -8.87 0.02
CA LEU A 215 -10.99 -7.57 -0.23
C LEU A 215 -10.85 -7.13 -1.70
N ILE A 216 -9.71 -7.38 -2.33
CA ILE A 216 -9.52 -7.18 -3.78
C ILE A 216 -10.50 -8.05 -4.56
N ARG A 217 -10.65 -9.30 -4.13
CA ARG A 217 -11.58 -10.26 -4.71
C ARG A 217 -13.03 -9.80 -4.61
N ALA A 218 -13.45 -9.34 -3.43
CA ALA A 218 -14.78 -8.79 -3.24
C ALA A 218 -15.02 -7.58 -4.16
N GLU A 219 -14.06 -6.66 -4.25
CA GLU A 219 -14.14 -5.49 -5.14
C GLU A 219 -14.28 -5.91 -6.60
N ALA A 220 -13.44 -6.84 -7.06
CA ALA A 220 -13.47 -7.37 -8.42
C ALA A 220 -14.80 -8.04 -8.77
N LEU A 221 -15.38 -8.80 -7.85
CA LEU A 221 -16.69 -9.44 -8.03
C LEU A 221 -17.80 -8.39 -8.09
N ALA A 222 -17.78 -7.39 -7.21
CA ALA A 222 -18.74 -6.30 -7.23
C ALA A 222 -18.67 -5.49 -8.54
N GLN A 223 -17.46 -5.19 -9.03
CA GLN A 223 -17.25 -4.51 -10.32
C GLN A 223 -17.77 -5.33 -11.53
N GLN A 224 -17.92 -6.64 -11.38
CA GLN A 224 -18.53 -7.54 -12.36
C GLN A 224 -20.02 -7.79 -12.10
N ASN A 225 -20.65 -6.96 -11.26
CA ASN A 225 -22.06 -7.06 -10.84
C ASN A 225 -22.42 -8.39 -10.13
N GLN A 226 -21.44 -9.10 -9.56
CA GLN A 226 -21.65 -10.32 -8.78
C GLN A 226 -21.86 -10.00 -7.31
N VAL A 227 -22.88 -9.20 -7.01
CA VAL A 227 -23.16 -8.65 -5.67
C VAL A 227 -23.24 -9.73 -4.57
N PRO A 228 -23.99 -10.85 -4.75
CA PRO A 228 -24.08 -11.88 -3.70
C PRO A 228 -22.72 -12.51 -3.37
N ALA A 229 -21.88 -12.77 -4.38
CA ALA A 229 -20.55 -13.36 -4.19
C ALA A 229 -19.59 -12.38 -3.50
N ALA A 230 -19.62 -11.11 -3.89
CA ALA A 230 -18.84 -10.05 -3.26
C ALA A 230 -19.20 -9.89 -1.78
N MET A 231 -20.50 -9.83 -1.46
CA MET A 231 -20.98 -9.65 -0.10
C MET A 231 -20.74 -10.88 0.78
N ALA A 232 -20.68 -12.09 0.21
CA ALA A 232 -20.29 -13.30 0.95
C ALA A 232 -18.86 -13.18 1.50
N LEU A 233 -17.90 -12.69 0.71
CA LEU A 233 -16.52 -12.46 1.15
C LEU A 233 -16.42 -11.39 2.24
N VAL A 234 -17.14 -10.27 2.06
CA VAL A 234 -17.21 -9.20 3.06
C VAL A 234 -17.78 -9.73 4.39
N ASN A 235 -18.90 -10.45 4.32
CA ASN A 235 -19.59 -10.95 5.52
C ASN A 235 -18.84 -12.08 6.21
N ALA A 236 -18.10 -12.91 5.47
CA ALA A 236 -17.18 -13.87 6.06
C ALA A 236 -16.13 -13.18 6.94
N ARG A 237 -15.53 -12.07 6.45
CA ARG A 237 -14.56 -11.30 7.23
C ARG A 237 -15.21 -10.59 8.42
N ARG A 238 -16.38 -9.97 8.23
CA ARG A 238 -17.12 -9.30 9.31
C ARG A 238 -17.47 -10.27 10.45
N ALA A 239 -17.93 -11.47 10.13
CA ALA A 239 -18.21 -12.52 11.11
C ALA A 239 -16.95 -12.92 11.91
N GLN A 240 -15.79 -13.07 11.26
CA GLN A 240 -14.52 -13.39 11.93
C GLN A 240 -14.10 -12.34 12.98
N VAL A 241 -14.51 -11.08 12.81
CA VAL A 241 -14.20 -9.99 13.74
C VAL A 241 -15.41 -9.60 14.60
N GLY A 242 -16.45 -10.44 14.67
CA GLY A 242 -17.62 -10.22 15.53
C GLY A 242 -18.54 -9.08 15.10
N LEU A 243 -18.50 -8.68 13.83
CA LEU A 243 -19.37 -7.64 13.28
C LEU A 243 -20.60 -8.24 12.59
N ALA A 244 -21.75 -7.57 12.73
CA ALA A 244 -22.98 -7.95 12.04
C ALA A 244 -22.79 -7.95 10.51
N ALA A 245 -23.53 -8.79 9.78
CA ALA A 245 -23.50 -8.81 8.32
C ALA A 245 -23.85 -7.43 7.73
N ALA A 246 -23.13 -7.05 6.67
CA ALA A 246 -23.49 -5.92 5.81
C ALA A 246 -24.34 -6.41 4.64
N SER A 247 -25.18 -5.54 4.11
CA SER A 247 -26.04 -5.81 2.96
C SER A 247 -25.80 -4.78 1.86
N ALA A 248 -25.87 -5.24 0.61
CA ALA A 248 -25.94 -4.41 -0.57
C ALA A 248 -26.90 -5.07 -1.57
N THR A 249 -27.72 -4.27 -2.22
CA THR A 249 -28.73 -4.70 -3.19
C THR A 249 -28.36 -4.31 -4.62
N THR A 250 -27.49 -3.31 -4.78
CA THR A 250 -26.97 -2.86 -6.08
C THR A 250 -25.47 -3.05 -6.18
N GLN A 251 -24.96 -3.02 -7.42
CA GLN A 251 -23.53 -3.00 -7.70
C GLN A 251 -22.81 -1.87 -6.94
N GLN A 252 -23.37 -0.66 -7.00
CA GLN A 252 -22.75 0.52 -6.39
C GLN A 252 -22.74 0.41 -4.87
N GLU A 253 -23.84 -0.06 -4.25
CA GLU A 253 -23.88 -0.29 -2.80
C GLU A 253 -22.83 -1.32 -2.35
N ALA A 254 -22.59 -2.37 -3.14
CA ALA A 254 -21.56 -3.36 -2.83
C ALA A 254 -20.16 -2.75 -2.89
N ILE A 255 -19.87 -1.97 -3.95
CA ILE A 255 -18.61 -1.25 -4.12
C ILE A 255 -18.37 -0.29 -2.95
N ASP A 256 -19.35 0.53 -2.60
CA ASP A 256 -19.24 1.49 -1.49
C ASP A 256 -19.02 0.79 -0.15
N THR A 257 -19.72 -0.32 0.08
CA THR A 257 -19.54 -1.16 1.26
C THR A 257 -18.12 -1.73 1.33
N ILE A 258 -17.59 -2.24 0.22
CA ILE A 258 -16.25 -2.82 0.15
C ILE A 258 -15.18 -1.75 0.40
N ILE A 259 -15.30 -0.56 -0.20
CA ILE A 259 -14.38 0.56 0.06
C ILE A 259 -14.42 0.96 1.54
N ALA A 260 -15.61 0.98 2.16
CA ALA A 260 -15.74 1.28 3.58
C ALA A 260 -15.09 0.20 4.46
N GLU A 261 -15.20 -1.08 4.10
CA GLU A 261 -14.56 -2.18 4.82
C GLU A 261 -13.03 -2.17 4.64
N ARG A 262 -12.53 -1.92 3.42
CA ARG A 262 -11.10 -1.73 3.13
C ARG A 262 -10.51 -0.60 3.99
N ARG A 263 -11.20 0.53 4.09
CA ARG A 263 -10.78 1.68 4.90
C ARG A 263 -10.61 1.34 6.39
N LYS A 264 -11.37 0.37 6.91
CA LYS A 264 -11.32 -0.08 8.32
C LYS A 264 -10.26 -1.16 8.51
N GLU A 265 -10.34 -2.22 7.70
CA GLU A 265 -9.43 -3.37 7.76
C GLU A 265 -7.97 -2.94 7.56
N LEU A 266 -7.70 -2.16 6.51
CA LEU A 266 -6.37 -1.72 6.11
C LEU A 266 -6.00 -0.35 6.70
N SER A 267 -6.72 0.10 7.73
CA SER A 267 -6.38 1.33 8.44
C SER A 267 -4.95 1.26 8.98
N PHE A 268 -4.19 2.36 8.82
CA PHE A 268 -2.79 2.46 9.27
C PHE A 268 -1.80 1.55 8.52
N GLU A 269 -2.20 0.92 7.41
CA GLU A 269 -1.36 0.01 6.65
C GLU A 269 -1.12 0.52 5.22
N GLY A 270 0.14 0.49 4.77
CA GLY A 270 0.50 0.40 3.34
C GLY A 270 0.03 1.50 2.37
N GLY A 271 -0.56 2.61 2.83
CA GLY A 271 -1.08 3.67 1.94
C GLY A 271 -2.37 3.32 1.20
N HIS A 272 -3.05 2.21 1.53
CA HIS A 272 -4.24 1.74 0.80
C HIS A 272 -5.35 2.79 0.71
N ARG A 273 -5.56 3.58 1.77
CA ARG A 273 -6.58 4.64 1.76
C ARG A 273 -6.28 5.74 0.74
N LEU A 274 -5.00 6.08 0.53
CA LEU A 274 -4.59 7.03 -0.51
C LEU A 274 -4.96 6.49 -1.89
N ASN A 275 -4.63 5.23 -2.18
CA ASN A 275 -4.99 4.61 -3.45
C ASN A 275 -6.52 4.55 -3.66
N ASP A 276 -7.29 4.11 -2.65
CA ASP A 276 -8.75 4.05 -2.75
C ASP A 276 -9.39 5.44 -2.97
N LEU A 277 -8.83 6.50 -2.37
CA LEU A 277 -9.27 7.87 -2.63
C LEU A 277 -9.02 8.29 -4.09
N LEU A 278 -7.87 7.90 -4.66
CA LEU A 278 -7.50 8.21 -6.03
C LEU A 278 -8.33 7.44 -7.05
N ARG A 279 -8.42 6.11 -6.94
CA ARG A 279 -9.09 5.25 -7.93
C ARG A 279 -10.59 5.52 -8.06
N TYR A 280 -11.22 5.90 -6.94
CA TYR A 280 -12.64 6.20 -6.87
C TYR A 280 -12.95 7.70 -6.89
N ASN A 281 -11.93 8.57 -7.04
CA ASN A 281 -12.07 10.03 -6.98
C ASN A 281 -12.92 10.48 -5.78
N LEU A 282 -12.69 9.86 -4.63
CA LEU A 282 -13.43 10.16 -3.41
C LEU A 282 -13.01 11.53 -2.89
N THR A 283 -13.94 12.22 -2.25
CA THR A 283 -13.68 13.54 -1.68
C THR A 283 -12.56 13.49 -0.63
N TRP A 284 -11.52 14.28 -0.88
CA TRP A 284 -10.42 14.49 0.04
C TRP A 284 -10.84 15.39 1.18
N LYS A 285 -10.29 15.12 2.38
CA LYS A 285 -10.46 16.06 3.48
C LYS A 285 -9.75 17.36 3.12
N THR A 286 -10.45 18.48 3.26
CA THR A 286 -9.88 19.83 3.21
C THR A 286 -10.06 20.47 4.58
N GLY A 287 -9.33 21.55 4.82
CA GLY A 287 -9.49 22.34 6.04
C GLY A 287 -8.16 22.88 6.55
N THR A 288 -8.08 23.08 7.86
CA THR A 288 -6.92 23.69 8.50
C THR A 288 -6.17 22.65 9.31
N ASN A 289 -4.86 22.56 9.11
CA ASN A 289 -3.98 21.68 9.86
C ASN A 289 -4.01 22.11 11.33
N PRO A 290 -4.42 21.24 12.27
CA PRO A 290 -4.65 21.63 13.66
C PRO A 290 -3.36 21.98 14.40
N PHE A 291 -2.19 21.61 13.87
CA PHE A 291 -0.90 21.90 14.49
C PHE A 291 -0.31 23.24 14.05
N THR A 292 -0.53 23.61 12.79
CA THR A 292 0.17 24.74 12.14
C THR A 292 -0.76 25.86 11.68
N ASN A 293 -2.08 25.68 11.79
CA ASN A 293 -3.11 26.54 11.21
C ASN A 293 -2.97 26.77 9.68
N ARG A 294 -2.19 25.94 8.99
CA ARG A 294 -2.08 25.99 7.52
C ARG A 294 -3.28 25.31 6.88
N THR A 295 -3.92 25.99 5.93
CA THR A 295 -4.96 25.38 5.11
C THR A 295 -4.35 24.31 4.20
N TYR A 296 -4.99 23.15 4.09
CA TYR A 296 -4.71 22.12 3.11
C TYR A 296 -5.91 21.93 2.19
N GLY A 297 -5.62 21.77 0.90
CA GLY A 297 -6.58 21.89 -0.19
C GLY A 297 -6.68 20.65 -1.07
N SER A 298 -6.89 20.88 -2.37
CA SER A 298 -7.27 19.90 -3.39
C SER A 298 -6.13 19.02 -3.94
N THR A 299 -4.95 19.01 -3.31
CA THR A 299 -3.87 18.11 -3.72
C THR A 299 -4.24 16.67 -3.36
N THR A 300 -4.40 15.82 -4.37
CA THR A 300 -4.92 14.45 -4.21
C THR A 300 -3.85 13.37 -4.30
N CYS A 301 -2.74 13.62 -4.98
CA CYS A 301 -1.64 12.66 -5.16
C CYS A 301 -0.28 13.30 -4.83
N TRP A 302 0.72 12.46 -4.60
CA TRP A 302 2.09 12.95 -4.41
C TRP A 302 2.64 13.47 -5.73
N PRO A 303 3.10 14.72 -5.79
CA PRO A 303 3.65 15.24 -7.03
C PRO A 303 5.02 14.61 -7.31
N LEU A 304 5.35 14.45 -8.60
CA LEU A 304 6.68 14.08 -9.01
C LEU A 304 7.64 15.25 -8.68
N PRO A 305 8.74 15.03 -7.92
CA PRO A 305 9.64 16.11 -7.53
C PRO A 305 10.16 16.87 -8.76
N THR A 306 10.26 18.21 -8.67
CA THR A 306 10.78 19.04 -9.77
C THR A 306 12.19 18.61 -10.21
N ARG A 307 12.98 18.11 -9.26
CA ARG A 307 14.31 17.56 -9.52
C ARG A 307 14.29 16.44 -10.58
N GLU A 308 13.34 15.53 -10.47
CA GLU A 308 13.15 14.42 -11.42
C GLU A 308 12.64 14.91 -12.79
N LYS A 309 11.85 16.00 -12.82
CA LYS A 309 11.35 16.59 -14.07
C LYS A 309 12.45 17.30 -14.86
N ASN A 310 13.41 17.90 -14.16
CA ASN A 310 14.46 18.73 -14.77
C ASN A 310 15.73 17.95 -15.08
N GLY A 311 15.86 16.70 -14.63
CA GLY A 311 17.03 15.85 -14.89
C GLY A 311 18.33 16.32 -14.22
N VAL A 312 18.24 17.01 -13.08
CA VAL A 312 19.39 17.59 -12.34
C VAL A 312 19.45 17.07 -10.91
#